data_AF-A0A7T1HS58-F1
#
_entry.id   AF-A0A7T1HS58-F1
#
_cell.length_a   1.000
_cell.length_b   1.000
_cell.length_c   1.000
_cell.angle_alpha   90.00
_cell.angle_beta   90.00
_cell.angle_gamma   90.00
#
_symmetry.space_group_name_H-M   'P 1'
#
loop_
_entity.id
_entity.type
_entity.pdbx_description
1 polymer ?
#
loop_
_entity_poly.entity_id
_entity_poly.type
_entity_poly.pdbx_seq_one_letter_code
_entity_poly.pdbx_strand_id
1 'polypeptide(L)'
;MSSSPESRHLLPPLRVLYITSRGHSGSTLLDLLLSGHSGLTSVGEIKMLSATDRSRKRCSCHGLDPLECPYWRSVQDQLRASTGLSFDALRLDSVDPWVNHGHNLALYESVAAVSGCRTIVDSSKSLPRLRDLLQGQELYGGYDLLPIHLLRGPLGLVHSYVKKGADLREVCYNYANGYFRADDLLHRRRHLLVHYERLAGQPRRELQRLMTAIGLPFEEAQMDWGHGPRRNIHGNDMRFKAGGPIRLDRSWRRGLTPLQILQVLWFTLPVRLRQRRLTSRRLMRLWRLRYKPAAMASGSRGRASRSRRD
;
A
#
# COMPACT_ATOMS: atom_id res chain seq x y z
N MET A 1 18.87 -32.49 -8.14
CA MET A 1 19.65 -31.69 -9.12
C MET A 1 20.09 -30.42 -8.40
N SER A 2 21.32 -30.43 -7.90
CA SER A 2 21.91 -29.34 -7.13
C SER A 2 22.28 -28.20 -8.08
N SER A 3 21.65 -27.03 -7.94
CA SER A 3 21.99 -25.86 -8.73
C SER A 3 23.36 -25.32 -8.30
N SER A 4 24.30 -25.29 -9.26
CA SER A 4 25.66 -24.78 -9.09
C SER A 4 25.66 -23.30 -8.64
N PRO A 5 26.59 -22.87 -7.77
CA PRO A 5 26.65 -21.49 -7.23
C PRO A 5 26.77 -20.38 -8.29
N GLU A 6 27.15 -20.71 -9.52
CA GLU A 6 27.25 -19.76 -10.64
C GLU A 6 25.88 -19.23 -11.14
N SER A 7 24.77 -19.92 -10.88
CA SER A 7 23.45 -19.50 -11.38
C SER A 7 22.84 -18.31 -10.62
N ARG A 8 23.38 -17.93 -9.45
CA ARG A 8 22.85 -16.82 -8.63
C ARG A 8 23.18 -15.43 -9.20
N HIS A 9 24.19 -15.31 -10.06
CA HIS A 9 24.62 -14.03 -10.63
C HIS A 9 23.90 -13.62 -11.93
N LEU A 10 23.05 -14.49 -12.51
CA LEU A 10 22.38 -14.24 -13.80
C LEU A 10 20.94 -13.71 -13.67
N LEU A 11 20.34 -13.76 -12.48
CA LEU A 11 18.96 -13.32 -12.28
C LEU A 11 18.91 -11.81 -12.00
N PRO A 12 17.97 -11.06 -12.62
CA PRO A 12 17.85 -9.62 -12.38
C PRO A 12 17.60 -9.33 -10.89
N PRO A 13 18.01 -8.20 -10.32
CA PRO A 13 17.81 -7.92 -8.90
C PRO A 13 16.32 -8.00 -8.51
N LEU A 14 16.03 -8.45 -7.28
CA LEU A 14 14.67 -8.48 -6.76
C LEU A 14 14.17 -7.04 -6.62
N ARG A 15 13.03 -6.70 -7.22
CA ARG A 15 12.44 -5.36 -7.16
C ARG A 15 11.09 -5.42 -6.46
N VAL A 16 10.86 -4.51 -5.52
CA VAL A 16 9.60 -4.40 -4.79
C VAL A 16 8.95 -3.05 -5.11
N LEU A 17 7.81 -3.09 -5.78
CA LEU A 17 6.95 -1.94 -6.03
C LEU A 17 5.97 -1.80 -4.86
N TYR A 18 6.20 -0.83 -3.97
CA TYR A 18 5.36 -0.67 -2.78
C TYR A 18 4.30 0.40 -2.99
N ILE A 19 3.02 0.03 -3.05
CA ILE A 19 1.91 1.00 -3.16
C ILE A 19 1.62 1.56 -1.77
N THR A 20 1.91 2.85 -1.57
CA THR A 20 1.48 3.60 -0.40
C THR A 20 0.35 4.56 -0.76
N SER A 21 -0.72 4.51 0.03
CA SER A 21 -1.89 5.35 -0.18
C SER A 21 -2.65 5.53 1.13
N ARG A 22 -3.54 6.52 1.19
CA ARG A 22 -4.61 6.51 2.21
C ARG A 22 -5.63 5.42 1.87
N GLY A 23 -6.35 4.92 2.88
CA GLY A 23 -7.53 4.09 2.67
C GLY A 23 -8.51 4.77 1.72
N HIS A 24 -9.25 4.00 0.94
CA HIS A 24 -10.22 4.51 -0.05
C HIS A 24 -9.62 5.40 -1.17
N SER A 25 -8.32 5.29 -1.48
CA SER A 25 -7.66 6.04 -2.56
C SER A 25 -7.56 5.31 -3.89
N GLY A 26 -8.14 4.11 -4.03
CA GLY A 26 -8.09 3.31 -5.25
C GLY A 26 -6.85 2.42 -5.40
N SER A 27 -6.15 2.12 -4.30
CA SER A 27 -4.95 1.27 -4.33
C SER A 27 -5.26 -0.16 -4.77
N THR A 28 -6.43 -0.71 -4.43
CA THR A 28 -6.85 -2.02 -4.97
C THR A 28 -7.02 -2.00 -6.48
N LEU A 29 -7.56 -0.92 -7.06
CA LEU A 29 -7.68 -0.80 -8.51
C LEU A 29 -6.30 -0.79 -9.17
N LEU A 30 -5.38 0.03 -8.66
CA LEU A 30 -4.02 0.08 -9.17
C LEU A 30 -3.32 -1.28 -9.06
N ASP A 31 -3.50 -1.96 -7.93
CA ASP A 31 -2.95 -3.28 -7.66
C ASP A 31 -3.44 -4.34 -8.66
N LEU A 32 -4.74 -4.34 -8.96
CA LEU A 32 -5.35 -5.25 -9.95
C LEU A 32 -4.94 -4.93 -11.40
N LEU A 33 -4.74 -3.66 -11.73
CA LEU A 33 -4.20 -3.25 -13.04
C LEU A 33 -2.74 -3.70 -13.21
N LEU A 34 -1.92 -3.56 -12.17
CA LEU A 34 -0.54 -4.03 -12.21
C LEU A 34 -0.47 -5.56 -12.28
N SER A 35 -1.33 -6.28 -11.56
CA SER A 35 -1.31 -7.75 -11.53
C SER A 35 -1.61 -8.42 -12.87
N GLY A 36 -2.17 -7.69 -13.83
CA GLY A 36 -2.40 -8.21 -15.18
C GLY A 36 -1.15 -8.27 -16.07
N HIS A 37 0.01 -7.78 -15.61
CA HIS A 37 1.25 -7.81 -16.38
C HIS A 37 2.06 -9.09 -16.11
N SER A 38 2.52 -9.76 -17.17
CA SER A 38 3.19 -11.07 -17.09
C SER A 38 4.53 -11.05 -16.34
N GLY A 39 5.30 -9.97 -16.46
CA GLY A 39 6.62 -9.79 -15.82
C GLY A 39 6.63 -9.35 -14.35
N LEU A 40 5.48 -9.27 -13.68
CA LEU A 40 5.41 -8.93 -12.26
C LEU A 40 4.33 -9.73 -11.54
N THR A 41 4.41 -9.80 -10.21
CA THR A 41 3.37 -10.44 -9.39
C THR A 41 2.91 -9.50 -8.27
N SER A 42 1.60 -9.36 -8.09
CA SER A 42 1.05 -8.69 -6.91
C SER A 42 0.80 -9.67 -5.77
N VAL A 43 1.08 -9.24 -4.54
CA VAL A 43 0.85 -10.00 -3.31
C VAL A 43 -0.23 -9.38 -2.42
N GLY A 44 -0.84 -8.26 -2.82
CA GLY A 44 -1.84 -7.58 -2.00
C GLY A 44 -1.27 -6.96 -0.73
N GLU A 45 -2.06 -6.94 0.34
CA GLU A 45 -1.60 -6.49 1.67
C GLU A 45 -0.87 -7.63 2.39
N ILE A 46 0.30 -8.02 1.86
CA ILE A 46 1.07 -9.18 2.33
C ILE A 46 1.40 -9.14 3.83
N LYS A 47 1.47 -7.94 4.45
CA LYS A 47 1.59 -7.77 5.91
C LYS A 47 0.50 -8.53 6.69
N MET A 48 -0.64 -8.81 6.07
CA MET A 48 -1.76 -9.49 6.72
C MET A 48 -1.52 -10.99 6.86
N LEU A 49 -0.51 -11.57 6.19
CA LEU A 49 -0.13 -12.98 6.39
C LEU A 49 0.28 -13.27 7.83
N SER A 50 0.94 -12.33 8.50
CA SER A 50 1.32 -12.44 9.91
C SER A 50 0.23 -11.95 10.88
N ALA A 51 -0.96 -11.55 10.40
CA ALA A 51 -2.05 -11.15 11.28
C ALA A 51 -2.56 -12.35 12.10
N THR A 52 -3.00 -12.12 13.34
CA THR A 52 -3.60 -13.19 14.16
C THR A 52 -4.99 -13.58 13.67
N ASP A 53 -5.75 -12.61 13.16
CA ASP A 53 -7.10 -12.81 12.61
C ASP A 53 -7.04 -13.46 11.21
N ARG A 54 -7.33 -14.76 11.15
CA ARG A 54 -7.33 -15.55 9.90
C ARG A 54 -8.36 -15.09 8.88
N SER A 55 -9.47 -14.48 9.30
CA SER A 55 -10.48 -13.96 8.38
C SER A 55 -9.92 -12.85 7.48
N ARG A 56 -8.85 -12.17 7.93
CA ARG A 56 -8.14 -11.15 7.17
C ARG A 56 -7.08 -11.72 6.24
N LYS A 57 -6.75 -13.01 6.29
CA LYS A 57 -5.73 -13.64 5.45
C LYS A 57 -6.22 -14.11 4.09
N ARG A 58 -7.52 -13.99 3.79
CA ARG A 58 -8.13 -14.58 2.57
C ARG A 58 -7.42 -14.12 1.29
N CYS A 59 -6.99 -15.09 0.48
CA CYS A 59 -6.41 -14.85 -0.84
C CYS A 59 -7.48 -14.44 -1.87
N SER A 60 -7.09 -13.68 -2.88
CA SER A 60 -7.97 -13.33 -4.00
C SER A 60 -8.10 -14.44 -5.04
N CYS A 61 -7.27 -15.49 -4.99
CA CYS A 61 -7.31 -16.60 -5.96
C CYS A 61 -8.66 -17.33 -5.87
N HIS A 62 -8.99 -17.74 -4.64
CA HIS A 62 -10.12 -18.63 -4.36
C HIS A 62 -10.96 -18.15 -3.17
N GLY A 63 -10.55 -17.06 -2.51
CA GLY A 63 -11.15 -16.65 -1.24
C GLY A 63 -10.80 -17.59 -0.08
N LEU A 64 -9.78 -18.43 -0.21
CA LEU A 64 -9.38 -19.39 0.81
C LEU A 64 -8.34 -18.80 1.78
N ASP A 65 -8.15 -19.49 2.91
CA ASP A 65 -6.96 -19.28 3.75
C ASP A 65 -5.68 -19.53 2.92
N PRO A 66 -4.58 -18.79 3.15
CA PRO A 66 -3.35 -18.96 2.37
C PRO A 66 -2.82 -20.39 2.35
N LEU A 67 -2.99 -21.17 3.42
CA LEU A 67 -2.50 -22.56 3.47
C LEU A 67 -3.38 -23.54 2.68
N GLU A 68 -4.61 -23.14 2.35
CA GLU A 68 -5.54 -23.91 1.51
C GLU A 68 -5.44 -23.52 0.03
N CYS A 69 -4.86 -22.36 -0.28
CA CYS A 69 -4.64 -21.93 -1.65
C CYS A 69 -3.38 -22.59 -2.24
N PRO A 70 -3.46 -23.31 -3.39
CA PRO A 70 -2.31 -24.00 -3.98
C PRO A 70 -1.08 -23.11 -4.18
N TYR A 71 -1.28 -21.90 -4.71
CA TYR A 71 -0.19 -20.94 -4.92
C TYR A 71 0.48 -20.53 -3.61
N TRP A 72 -0.31 -20.12 -2.61
CA TRP A 72 0.23 -19.64 -1.33
C TRP A 72 0.82 -20.76 -0.49
N ARG A 73 0.31 -21.98 -0.63
CA ARG A 73 0.94 -23.19 -0.08
C ARG A 73 2.32 -23.42 -0.68
N SER A 74 2.47 -23.33 -2.01
CA SER A 74 3.80 -23.42 -2.62
C SER A 74 4.77 -22.34 -2.12
N VAL A 75 4.28 -21.11 -1.89
CA VAL A 75 5.10 -20.04 -1.29
C VAL A 75 5.50 -20.36 0.15
N GLN A 76 4.59 -20.90 0.95
CA GLN A 76 4.88 -21.37 2.31
C GLN A 76 5.91 -22.49 2.31
N ASP A 77 5.79 -23.46 1.41
CA ASP A 77 6.71 -24.59 1.32
C ASP A 77 8.11 -24.13 0.89
N GLN A 78 8.18 -23.20 -0.06
CA GLN A 78 9.43 -22.56 -0.46
C GLN A 78 10.07 -21.76 0.68
N LEU A 79 9.27 -21.03 1.45
CA LEU A 79 9.74 -20.28 2.63
C LEU A 79 10.31 -21.22 3.70
N ARG A 80 9.60 -22.32 3.99
CA ARG A 80 10.05 -23.35 4.94
C ARG A 80 11.33 -24.02 4.48
N ALA A 81 11.42 -24.38 3.20
CA ALA A 81 12.61 -25.03 2.66
C ALA A 81 13.85 -24.12 2.71
N SER A 82 13.68 -22.81 2.51
CA SER A 82 14.79 -21.85 2.49
C SER A 82 15.20 -21.33 3.88
N THR A 83 14.27 -21.25 4.83
CA THR A 83 14.52 -20.58 6.13
C THR A 83 14.12 -21.38 7.36
N GLY A 84 13.38 -22.48 7.20
CA GLY A 84 12.70 -23.19 8.29
C GLY A 84 11.47 -22.45 8.85
N LEU A 85 11.17 -21.24 8.39
CA LEU A 85 10.05 -20.42 8.90
C LEU A 85 8.73 -20.76 8.22
N SER A 86 7.64 -20.62 8.97
CA SER A 86 6.27 -20.63 8.49
C SER A 86 5.68 -19.22 8.45
N PHE A 87 4.58 -19.00 7.71
CA PHE A 87 3.86 -17.72 7.70
C PHE A 87 3.49 -17.22 9.10
N ASP A 88 3.16 -18.09 10.06
CA ASP A 88 2.80 -17.69 11.42
C ASP A 88 4.04 -17.31 12.28
N ALA A 89 5.22 -17.79 11.89
CA ALA A 89 6.49 -17.41 12.50
C ALA A 89 7.04 -16.09 11.93
N LEU A 90 6.55 -15.63 10.77
CA LEU A 90 7.00 -14.37 10.19
C LEU A 90 6.66 -13.17 11.10
N ARG A 91 7.57 -12.20 11.07
CA ARG A 91 7.50 -10.94 11.84
C ARG A 91 7.72 -9.78 10.89
N LEU A 92 6.75 -9.56 10.01
CA LEU A 92 6.83 -8.59 8.91
C LEU A 92 6.77 -7.13 9.38
N ASP A 93 6.44 -6.92 10.65
CA ASP A 93 6.33 -5.66 11.37
C ASP A 93 7.17 -5.65 12.67
N SER A 94 8.18 -6.53 12.76
CA SER A 94 9.13 -6.53 13.89
C SER A 94 9.75 -5.15 14.09
N VAL A 95 9.94 -4.77 15.35
CA VAL A 95 10.67 -3.54 15.73
C VAL A 95 12.18 -3.70 15.56
N ASP A 96 12.66 -4.94 15.55
CA ASP A 96 14.06 -5.26 15.24
C ASP A 96 14.25 -5.19 13.72
N PRO A 97 15.08 -4.25 13.20
CA PRO A 97 15.30 -4.09 11.77
C PRO A 97 15.90 -5.33 11.10
N TRP A 98 16.74 -6.10 11.79
CA TRP A 98 17.34 -7.32 11.25
C TRP A 98 16.28 -8.39 11.00
N VAL A 99 15.47 -8.68 12.03
CA VAL A 99 14.36 -9.65 11.94
C VAL A 99 13.32 -9.19 10.92
N ASN A 100 12.95 -7.90 10.95
CA ASN A 100 11.99 -7.33 10.01
C ASN A 100 12.48 -7.48 8.57
N HIS A 101 13.71 -7.05 8.28
CA HIS A 101 14.27 -7.11 6.95
C HIS A 101 14.43 -8.55 6.47
N GLY A 102 15.04 -9.42 7.27
CA GLY A 102 15.26 -10.83 6.92
C GLY A 102 13.97 -11.57 6.62
N HIS A 103 12.92 -11.38 7.43
CA HIS A 103 11.63 -12.03 7.21
C HIS A 103 10.90 -11.49 5.98
N ASN A 104 10.97 -10.18 5.71
CA ASN A 104 10.38 -9.61 4.49
C ASN A 104 11.14 -10.06 3.23
N LEU A 105 12.48 -10.07 3.27
CA LEU A 105 13.32 -10.53 2.16
C LEU A 105 13.04 -12.00 1.84
N ALA A 106 13.07 -12.89 2.84
CA ALA A 106 12.79 -14.31 2.65
C ALA A 106 11.40 -14.56 2.04
N LEU A 107 10.40 -13.80 2.47
CA LEU A 107 9.05 -13.90 1.92
C LEU A 107 9.00 -13.41 0.46
N TYR A 108 9.64 -12.29 0.14
CA TYR A 108 9.71 -11.80 -1.23
C TYR A 108 10.48 -12.75 -2.14
N GLU A 109 11.60 -13.32 -1.70
CA GLU A 109 12.36 -14.33 -2.45
C GLU A 109 11.52 -15.59 -2.70
N SER A 110 10.77 -16.05 -1.70
CA SER A 110 9.87 -17.21 -1.85
C SER A 110 8.75 -16.94 -2.85
N VAL A 111 8.16 -15.74 -2.83
CA VAL A 111 7.19 -15.30 -3.84
C VAL A 111 7.82 -15.24 -5.22
N ALA A 112 9.04 -14.71 -5.35
CA ALA A 112 9.73 -14.62 -6.62
C ALA A 112 10.04 -16.01 -7.21
N ALA A 113 10.48 -16.94 -6.37
CA ALA A 113 10.77 -18.32 -6.77
C ALA A 113 9.53 -19.06 -7.29
N VAL A 114 8.38 -18.91 -6.62
CA VAL A 114 7.13 -19.61 -7.02
C VAL A 114 6.44 -18.93 -8.19
N SER A 115 6.46 -17.59 -8.25
CA SER A 115 5.80 -16.84 -9.32
C SER A 115 6.61 -16.75 -10.61
N GLY A 116 7.93 -16.99 -10.55
CA GLY A 116 8.87 -16.69 -11.62
C GLY A 116 9.12 -15.19 -11.83
N CYS A 117 8.45 -14.32 -11.06
CA CYS A 117 8.51 -12.87 -11.23
C CYS A 117 9.43 -12.24 -10.17
N ARG A 118 10.50 -11.58 -10.61
CA ARG A 118 11.42 -10.85 -9.72
C ARG A 118 10.99 -9.41 -9.44
N THR A 119 9.91 -8.94 -10.06
CA THR A 119 9.23 -7.70 -9.69
C THR A 119 7.96 -8.02 -8.90
N ILE A 120 7.90 -7.58 -7.65
CA ILE A 120 6.78 -7.87 -6.73
C ILE A 120 6.06 -6.56 -6.40
N VAL A 121 4.73 -6.56 -6.46
CA VAL A 121 3.89 -5.44 -6.03
C VAL A 121 3.33 -5.72 -4.63
N ASP A 122 3.78 -4.94 -3.63
CA ASP A 122 3.24 -4.97 -2.26
C ASP A 122 2.26 -3.80 -2.09
N SER A 123 0.97 -4.11 -1.92
CA SER A 123 -0.10 -3.12 -1.78
C SER A 123 -0.59 -2.97 -0.34
N SER A 124 0.28 -3.21 0.65
CA SER A 124 -0.01 -3.09 2.09
C SER A 124 -0.39 -1.69 2.56
N LYS A 125 -0.16 -0.64 1.75
CA LYS A 125 -0.54 0.79 1.95
C LYS A 125 0.07 1.49 3.16
N SER A 126 0.56 0.74 4.15
CA SER A 126 1.02 1.22 5.45
C SER A 126 2.28 2.07 5.30
N LEU A 127 2.21 3.32 5.75
CA LEU A 127 3.37 4.22 5.73
C LEU A 127 4.47 3.78 6.73
N PRO A 128 4.15 3.31 7.95
CA PRO A 128 5.16 2.71 8.83
C PRO A 128 5.91 1.55 8.17
N ARG A 129 5.20 0.60 7.56
CA ARG A 129 5.81 -0.53 6.85
C ARG A 129 6.73 -0.06 5.72
N LEU A 130 6.31 0.94 4.93
CA LEU A 130 7.16 1.50 3.87
C LEU A 130 8.48 2.06 4.43
N ARG A 131 8.41 2.78 5.55
CA ARG A 131 9.62 3.30 6.21
C ARG A 131 10.52 2.15 6.68
N ASP A 132 9.96 1.11 7.26
CA ASP A 132 10.72 -0.02 7.79
C ASP A 132 11.37 -0.83 6.65
N LEU A 133 10.67 -1.02 5.52
CA LEU A 133 11.23 -1.62 4.30
C LEU A 133 12.35 -0.77 3.68
N LEU A 134 12.16 0.55 3.61
CA LEU A 134 13.20 1.48 3.13
C LEU A 134 14.45 1.42 4.01
N GLN A 135 14.27 1.39 5.33
CA GLN A 135 15.37 1.25 6.30
C GLN A 135 16.08 -0.10 6.15
N GLY A 136 15.33 -1.19 6.00
CA GLY A 136 15.90 -2.52 5.80
C GLY A 136 16.75 -2.60 4.52
N GLN A 137 16.25 -2.08 3.39
CA GLN A 137 17.04 -2.00 2.16
C GLN A 137 18.33 -1.17 2.35
N GLU A 138 18.22 -0.01 3.01
CA GLU A 138 19.37 0.89 3.20
C GLU A 138 20.46 0.26 4.07
N LEU A 139 20.08 -0.55 5.06
CA LEU A 139 21.00 -1.23 5.97
C LEU A 139 21.55 -2.56 5.43
N TYR A 140 20.74 -3.34 4.72
CA TYR A 140 21.04 -4.75 4.44
C TYR A 140 20.94 -5.15 2.96
N GLY A 141 20.37 -4.32 2.09
CA GLY A 141 20.25 -4.62 0.66
C GLY A 141 19.17 -5.67 0.33
N GLY A 142 19.47 -6.60 -0.58
CA GLY A 142 18.59 -7.72 -0.94
C GLY A 142 17.48 -7.43 -1.97
N TYR A 143 16.90 -6.22 -1.97
CA TYR A 143 15.93 -5.79 -3.00
C TYR A 143 16.01 -4.29 -3.32
N ASP A 144 15.54 -3.91 -4.51
CA ASP A 144 15.31 -2.52 -4.94
C ASP A 144 13.84 -2.13 -4.72
N LEU A 145 13.57 -1.33 -3.70
CA LEU A 145 12.25 -0.83 -3.31
C LEU A 145 11.94 0.46 -4.05
N LEU A 146 10.89 0.44 -4.85
CA LEU A 146 10.33 1.61 -5.53
C LEU A 146 8.94 1.93 -4.98
N PRO A 147 8.80 2.98 -4.16
CA PRO A 147 7.50 3.41 -3.67
C PRO A 147 6.63 3.98 -4.79
N ILE A 148 5.38 3.56 -4.85
CA ILE A 148 4.32 4.16 -5.66
C ILE A 148 3.38 4.90 -4.71
N HIS A 149 3.47 6.23 -4.72
CA HIS A 149 2.62 7.11 -3.93
C HIS A 149 1.31 7.38 -4.67
N LEU A 150 0.23 6.73 -4.23
CA LEU A 150 -1.10 6.93 -4.78
C LEU A 150 -1.88 7.97 -3.98
N LEU A 151 -2.20 9.07 -4.65
CA LEU A 151 -2.97 10.18 -4.09
C LEU A 151 -4.39 10.20 -4.66
N ARG A 152 -5.36 10.46 -3.77
CA ARG A 152 -6.73 10.81 -4.14
C ARG A 152 -7.09 12.17 -3.56
N GLY A 153 -7.87 12.95 -4.29
CA GLY A 153 -8.38 14.23 -3.83
C GLY A 153 -9.21 14.09 -2.54
N PRO A 154 -9.23 15.13 -1.69
CA PRO A 154 -9.83 15.05 -0.36
C PRO A 154 -11.34 14.82 -0.39
N LEU A 155 -12.05 15.36 -1.40
CA LEU A 155 -13.51 15.31 -1.48
C LEU A 155 -14.06 13.87 -1.56
N GLY A 156 -13.50 13.06 -2.46
CA GLY A 156 -13.92 11.66 -2.61
C GLY A 156 -13.61 10.81 -1.38
N LEU A 157 -12.46 11.04 -0.76
CA LEU A 157 -12.06 10.33 0.45
C LEU A 157 -12.94 10.72 1.64
N VAL A 158 -13.13 12.03 1.88
CA VAL A 158 -13.95 12.53 3.00
C VAL A 158 -15.38 12.03 2.87
N HIS A 159 -15.99 12.14 1.68
CA HIS A 159 -17.33 11.60 1.43
C HIS A 159 -17.44 10.11 1.79
N SER A 160 -16.43 9.29 1.44
CA SER A 160 -16.43 7.86 1.75
C SER A 160 -16.42 7.53 3.25
N TYR A 161 -15.85 8.41 4.09
CA TYR A 161 -15.82 8.22 5.54
C TYR A 161 -17.03 8.88 6.23
N VAL A 162 -17.42 10.08 5.80
CA VAL A 162 -18.59 10.80 6.35
C VAL A 162 -19.87 10.02 6.10
N LYS A 163 -20.03 9.38 4.93
CA LYS A 163 -21.15 8.46 4.66
C LYS A 163 -21.25 7.30 5.67
N LYS A 164 -20.14 6.94 6.31
CA LYS A 164 -20.06 5.88 7.34
C LYS A 164 -20.15 6.44 8.78
N GLY A 165 -20.57 7.69 8.93
CA GLY A 165 -20.76 8.34 10.23
C GLY A 165 -19.49 8.97 10.84
N ALA A 166 -18.39 9.07 10.09
CA ALA A 166 -17.16 9.70 10.61
C ALA A 166 -17.29 11.24 10.64
N ASP A 167 -16.65 11.88 11.63
CA ASP A 167 -16.59 13.34 11.74
C ASP A 167 -15.78 13.96 10.59
N LEU A 168 -16.35 14.96 9.92
CA LEU A 168 -15.74 15.60 8.75
C LEU A 168 -14.39 16.24 9.08
N ARG A 169 -14.29 16.93 10.23
CA ARG A 169 -13.07 17.64 10.62
C ARG A 169 -11.96 16.67 10.96
N GLU A 170 -12.27 15.60 11.69
CA GLU A 170 -11.33 14.53 12.00
C GLU A 170 -10.80 13.86 10.73
N VAL A 171 -11.68 13.52 9.78
CA VAL A 171 -11.27 12.91 8.50
C VAL A 171 -10.39 13.86 7.70
N CYS A 172 -10.73 15.15 7.63
CA CYS A 172 -9.88 16.15 6.97
C CYS A 172 -8.52 16.30 7.65
N TYR A 173 -8.49 16.29 8.99
CA TYR A 173 -7.25 16.36 9.76
C TYR A 173 -6.35 15.15 9.48
N ASN A 174 -6.92 13.95 9.54
CA ASN A 174 -6.23 12.69 9.26
C ASN A 174 -5.78 12.59 7.79
N TYR A 175 -6.57 13.12 6.85
CA TYR A 175 -6.17 13.24 5.46
C TYR A 175 -4.91 14.10 5.30
N ALA A 176 -4.95 15.33 5.81
CA ALA A 176 -3.83 16.25 5.68
C ALA A 176 -2.58 15.71 6.38
N ASN A 177 -2.71 15.21 7.62
CA ASN A 177 -1.59 14.61 8.34
C ASN A 177 -0.99 13.42 7.61
N GLY A 178 -1.82 12.52 7.08
CA GLY A 178 -1.37 11.38 6.29
C GLY A 178 -0.60 11.83 5.04
N TYR A 179 -1.13 12.82 4.32
CA TYR A 179 -0.47 13.40 3.15
C TYR A 179 0.92 13.94 3.50
N PHE A 180 1.03 14.78 4.54
CA PHE A 180 2.32 15.39 4.89
C PHE A 180 3.32 14.39 5.45
N ARG A 181 2.88 13.35 6.16
CA ARG A 181 3.78 12.28 6.59
C ARG A 181 4.34 11.49 5.40
N ALA A 182 3.50 11.21 4.40
CA ALA A 182 3.96 10.56 3.18
C ALA A 182 4.89 11.47 2.35
N ASP A 183 4.53 12.76 2.20
CA ASP A 183 5.39 13.77 1.57
C ASP A 183 6.75 13.86 2.27
N ASP A 184 6.78 14.00 3.60
CA ASP A 184 8.03 14.08 4.36
C ASP A 184 8.89 12.82 4.23
N LEU A 185 8.30 11.63 4.11
CA LEU A 185 9.05 10.39 3.88
C LEU A 185 9.61 10.30 2.44
N LEU A 186 8.84 10.75 1.45
CA LEU A 186 9.10 10.45 0.03
C LEU A 186 9.70 11.60 -0.78
N HIS A 187 9.51 12.87 -0.39
CA HIS A 187 9.93 14.04 -1.20
C HIS A 187 11.42 14.09 -1.55
N ARG A 188 12.28 13.39 -0.80
CA ARG A 188 13.74 13.27 -1.04
C ARG A 188 14.17 11.88 -1.51
N ARG A 189 13.24 10.99 -1.79
CA ARG A 189 13.50 9.61 -2.20
C ARG A 189 12.92 9.39 -3.59
N ARG A 190 13.56 8.51 -4.38
CA ARG A 190 13.02 8.05 -5.65
C ARG A 190 11.65 7.39 -5.40
N HIS A 191 10.60 7.90 -6.03
CA HIS A 191 9.26 7.34 -5.95
C HIS A 191 8.44 7.72 -7.18
N LEU A 192 7.39 6.96 -7.47
CA LEU A 192 6.44 7.25 -8.54
C LEU A 192 5.17 7.85 -7.95
N LEU A 193 4.70 8.95 -8.52
CA LEU A 193 3.44 9.58 -8.12
C LEU A 193 2.31 9.17 -9.06
N VAL A 194 1.20 8.70 -8.49
CA VAL A 194 -0.03 8.35 -9.23
C VAL A 194 -1.19 9.12 -8.62
N HIS A 195 -1.97 9.78 -9.46
CA HIS A 195 -3.21 10.42 -9.05
C HIS A 195 -4.39 9.52 -9.42
N TYR A 196 -5.21 9.17 -8.44
CA TYR A 196 -6.41 8.37 -8.63
C TYR A 196 -7.32 8.95 -9.71
N GLU A 197 -7.45 10.28 -9.77
CA GLU A 197 -8.31 10.94 -10.76
C GLU A 197 -7.81 10.73 -12.19
N ARG A 198 -6.49 10.65 -12.40
CA ARG A 198 -5.89 10.31 -13.70
C ARG A 198 -6.03 8.81 -13.98
N LEU A 199 -5.75 7.97 -12.99
CA LEU A 199 -5.89 6.52 -13.11
C LEU A 199 -7.33 6.10 -13.43
N ALA A 200 -8.33 6.70 -12.79
CA ALA A 200 -9.73 6.37 -13.00
C ALA A 200 -10.34 7.09 -14.22
N GLY A 201 -9.78 8.24 -14.63
CA GLY A 201 -10.26 9.01 -15.78
C GLY A 201 -9.65 8.58 -17.11
N GLN A 202 -8.37 8.19 -17.12
CA GLN A 202 -7.60 7.77 -18.30
C GLN A 202 -6.70 6.58 -17.94
N PRO A 203 -7.28 5.42 -17.55
CA PRO A 203 -6.54 4.29 -16.97
C PRO A 203 -5.40 3.80 -17.85
N ARG A 204 -5.68 3.56 -19.14
CA ARG A 204 -4.69 3.09 -20.12
C ARG A 204 -3.48 4.03 -20.19
N ARG A 205 -3.71 5.33 -20.36
CA ARG A 205 -2.65 6.34 -20.49
C ARG A 205 -1.83 6.47 -19.21
N GLU A 206 -2.47 6.52 -18.04
CA GLU A 206 -1.76 6.62 -16.77
C GLU A 206 -0.98 5.34 -16.46
N LEU A 207 -1.51 4.16 -16.84
CA LEU A 207 -0.82 2.89 -16.67
C LEU A 207 0.37 2.76 -17.61
N GLN A 208 0.25 3.12 -18.88
CA GLN A 208 1.39 3.18 -19.81
C GLN A 208 2.52 4.06 -19.25
N ARG A 209 2.19 5.28 -18.80
CA ARG A 209 3.16 6.19 -18.15
C ARG A 209 3.83 5.53 -16.94
N LEU A 210 3.05 4.83 -16.11
CA LEU A 210 3.55 4.15 -14.92
C LEU A 210 4.49 2.98 -15.29
N MET A 211 4.10 2.13 -16.24
CA MET A 211 4.90 0.99 -16.69
C MET A 211 6.23 1.45 -17.31
N THR A 212 6.20 2.49 -18.15
CA THR A 212 7.43 3.12 -18.67
C THR A 212 8.35 3.59 -17.54
N ALA A 213 7.80 4.21 -16.49
CA ALA A 213 8.60 4.66 -15.34
C ALA A 213 9.12 3.51 -14.44
N ILE A 214 8.41 2.37 -14.42
CA ILE A 214 8.86 1.12 -13.78
C ILE A 214 9.96 0.45 -14.61
N GLY A 215 9.99 0.67 -15.92
CA GLY A 215 10.91 0.03 -16.87
C GLY A 215 10.38 -1.29 -17.43
N LEU A 216 9.05 -1.43 -17.53
CA LEU A 216 8.38 -2.58 -18.14
C LEU A 216 7.47 -2.10 -19.28
N PRO A 217 7.26 -2.91 -20.33
CA PRO A 217 6.28 -2.59 -21.36
C PRO A 217 4.87 -2.55 -20.76
N PHE A 218 3.94 -1.90 -21.45
CA PHE A 218 2.53 -2.02 -21.14
C PHE A 218 1.96 -3.25 -21.84
N GLU A 219 1.14 -4.03 -21.14
CA GLU A 219 0.44 -5.19 -21.70
C GLU A 219 -1.07 -4.97 -21.69
N GLU A 220 -1.77 -5.37 -22.75
CA GLU A 220 -3.24 -5.24 -22.82
C GLU A 220 -3.96 -6.01 -21.71
N ALA A 221 -3.39 -7.14 -21.27
CA ALA A 221 -3.92 -7.95 -20.18
C ALA A 221 -4.08 -7.16 -18.87
N GLN A 222 -3.31 -6.08 -18.69
CA GLN A 222 -3.46 -5.18 -17.55
C GLN A 222 -4.79 -4.43 -17.52
N MET A 223 -5.44 -4.24 -18.68
CA MET A 223 -6.75 -3.59 -18.75
C MET A 223 -7.89 -4.53 -18.37
N ASP A 224 -7.66 -5.85 -18.45
CA ASP A 224 -8.59 -6.87 -17.96
C ASP A 224 -8.35 -7.20 -16.48
N TRP A 225 -8.46 -6.16 -15.64
CA TRP A 225 -8.29 -6.26 -14.19
C TRP A 225 -9.29 -7.22 -13.50
N GLY A 226 -10.33 -7.65 -14.23
CA GLY A 226 -11.37 -8.57 -13.78
C GLY A 226 -11.04 -10.06 -13.96
N HIS A 227 -10.11 -10.41 -14.85
CA HIS A 227 -9.79 -11.82 -15.13
C HIS A 227 -8.30 -12.13 -15.07
N GLY A 228 -7.45 -11.13 -14.83
CA GLY A 228 -6.02 -11.32 -14.60
C GLY A 228 -5.68 -12.18 -13.36
N PRO A 229 -4.41 -12.62 -13.22
CA PRO A 229 -3.95 -13.46 -12.11
C PRO A 229 -4.21 -12.81 -10.74
N ARG A 230 -4.98 -13.46 -9.87
CA ARG A 230 -5.40 -12.91 -8.57
C ARG A 230 -4.62 -13.50 -7.40
N ARG A 231 -3.41 -13.06 -7.12
CA ARG A 231 -2.59 -13.64 -6.02
C ARG A 231 -2.68 -12.88 -4.69
N ASN A 232 -3.41 -11.78 -4.63
CA ASN A 232 -3.39 -10.81 -3.55
C ASN A 232 -3.92 -11.38 -2.21
N ILE A 233 -3.25 -11.07 -1.10
CA ILE A 233 -3.76 -11.30 0.25
C ILE A 233 -4.52 -10.06 0.73
N HIS A 234 -5.70 -10.27 1.31
CA HIS A 234 -6.54 -9.19 1.86
C HIS A 234 -6.87 -8.09 0.83
N GLY A 235 -7.42 -6.97 1.29
CA GLY A 235 -7.72 -5.79 0.48
C GLY A 235 -9.22 -5.52 0.38
N ASN A 236 -9.62 -4.73 -0.63
CA ASN A 236 -11.03 -4.40 -0.87
C ASN A 236 -11.75 -5.54 -1.60
N ASP A 237 -13.05 -5.72 -1.36
CA ASP A 237 -13.88 -6.77 -2.00
C ASP A 237 -13.98 -6.62 -3.52
N MET A 238 -13.64 -5.45 -4.07
CA MET A 238 -13.41 -5.26 -5.51
C MET A 238 -12.47 -6.32 -6.10
N ARG A 239 -11.56 -6.90 -5.31
CA ARG A 239 -10.66 -7.99 -5.71
C ARG A 239 -11.35 -9.32 -6.01
N PHE A 240 -12.66 -9.45 -5.77
CA PHE A 240 -13.46 -10.63 -6.11
C PHE A 240 -14.45 -10.37 -7.24
N LYS A 241 -14.54 -9.14 -7.74
CA LYS A 241 -15.49 -8.78 -8.82
C LYS A 241 -14.88 -9.10 -10.19
N ALA A 242 -15.70 -9.62 -11.10
CA ALA A 242 -15.35 -10.02 -12.48
C ALA A 242 -14.98 -8.85 -13.43
N GLY A 243 -14.47 -7.73 -12.90
CA GLY A 243 -14.13 -6.56 -13.70
C GLY A 243 -15.29 -5.60 -13.90
N GLY A 244 -15.12 -4.69 -14.87
CA GLY A 244 -16.11 -3.67 -15.24
C GLY A 244 -15.45 -2.36 -15.69
N PRO A 245 -16.24 -1.41 -16.23
CA PRO A 245 -15.71 -0.13 -16.67
C PRO A 245 -15.17 0.65 -15.47
N ILE A 246 -13.90 1.06 -15.56
CA ILE A 246 -13.29 1.94 -14.58
C ILE A 246 -13.92 3.32 -14.76
N ARG A 247 -14.65 3.79 -13.75
CA ARG A 247 -15.28 5.11 -13.75
C ARG A 247 -14.77 5.92 -12.58
N LEU A 248 -14.53 7.20 -12.84
CA LEU A 248 -14.18 8.16 -11.80
C LEU A 248 -15.36 8.33 -10.84
N ASP A 249 -15.15 8.00 -9.57
CA ASP A 249 -16.14 8.19 -8.52
C ASP A 249 -16.32 9.68 -8.19
N ARG A 250 -17.44 10.24 -8.66
CA ARG A 250 -17.90 11.61 -8.39
C ARG A 250 -19.08 11.66 -7.42
N SER A 251 -19.35 10.59 -6.66
CA SER A 251 -20.48 10.51 -5.73
C SER A 251 -20.51 11.65 -4.71
N TRP A 252 -19.34 12.16 -4.32
CA TRP A 252 -19.19 13.30 -3.42
C TRP A 252 -19.92 14.57 -3.89
N ARG A 253 -20.18 14.74 -5.19
CA ARG A 253 -20.94 15.88 -5.72
C ARG A 253 -22.40 15.89 -5.29
N ARG A 254 -22.95 14.70 -5.05
CA ARG A 254 -24.35 14.51 -4.63
C ARG A 254 -24.47 14.21 -3.14
N GLY A 255 -23.40 13.70 -2.51
CA GLY A 255 -23.43 13.27 -1.12
C GLY A 255 -22.84 14.25 -0.09
N LEU A 256 -22.20 15.35 -0.51
CA LEU A 256 -21.76 16.42 0.38
C LEU A 256 -22.53 17.70 0.11
N THR A 257 -22.91 18.42 1.17
CA THR A 257 -23.53 19.74 1.01
C THR A 257 -22.50 20.78 0.54
N PRO A 258 -22.92 21.90 -0.07
CA PRO A 258 -22.00 22.97 -0.47
C PRO A 258 -21.13 23.49 0.69
N LEU A 259 -21.70 23.60 1.89
CA LEU A 259 -20.98 23.99 3.10
C LEU A 259 -19.92 22.96 3.49
N GLN A 260 -20.24 21.67 3.47
CA GLN A 260 -19.27 20.61 3.74
C GLN A 260 -18.14 20.58 2.71
N ILE A 261 -18.46 20.80 1.43
CA ILE A 261 -17.44 20.94 0.39
C ILE A 261 -16.49 22.08 0.75
N LEU A 262 -17.01 23.28 1.05
CA LEU A 262 -16.19 24.43 1.44
C LEU A 262 -15.32 24.14 2.67
N GLN A 263 -15.88 23.48 3.69
CA GLN A 263 -15.13 23.04 4.88
C GLN A 263 -13.99 22.09 4.50
N VAL A 264 -14.23 21.09 3.66
CA VAL A 264 -13.18 20.18 3.18
C VAL A 264 -12.10 20.95 2.43
N LEU A 265 -12.48 21.87 1.54
CA LEU A 265 -11.55 22.71 0.79
C LEU A 265 -10.67 23.54 1.74
N TRP A 266 -11.28 24.13 2.77
CA TRP A 266 -10.60 24.94 3.77
C TRP A 266 -9.63 24.11 4.63
N PHE A 267 -10.11 23.03 5.25
CA PHE A 267 -9.29 22.21 6.13
C PHE A 267 -8.15 21.50 5.38
N THR A 268 -8.33 21.21 4.08
CA THR A 268 -7.29 20.56 3.27
C THR A 268 -6.49 21.53 2.40
N LEU A 269 -6.72 22.84 2.53
CA LEU A 269 -6.01 23.88 1.78
C LEU A 269 -4.47 23.76 1.86
N PRO A 270 -3.86 23.46 3.03
CA PRO A 270 -2.39 23.35 3.08
C PRO A 270 -1.83 22.24 2.19
N VAL A 271 -2.55 21.14 2.01
CA VAL A 271 -2.17 20.04 1.11
C VAL A 271 -2.13 20.54 -0.34
N ARG A 272 -3.14 21.32 -0.75
CA ARG A 272 -3.22 21.89 -2.11
C ARG A 272 -2.10 22.88 -2.39
N LEU A 273 -1.81 23.74 -1.42
CA LEU A 273 -0.71 24.69 -1.53
C LEU A 273 0.64 23.97 -1.56
N ARG A 274 0.80 22.87 -0.83
CA ARG A 274 2.02 22.05 -0.83
C ARG A 274 2.27 21.40 -2.19
N GLN A 275 1.24 20.88 -2.85
CA GLN A 275 1.34 20.35 -4.21
C GLN A 275 1.82 21.39 -5.21
N ARG A 276 1.48 22.67 -4.99
CA ARG A 276 1.97 23.81 -5.79
C ARG A 276 3.31 24.38 -5.29
N ARG A 277 3.96 23.73 -4.31
CA ARG A 277 5.18 24.16 -3.62
C ARG A 277 5.07 25.53 -2.91
N LEU A 278 3.86 25.97 -2.59
CA LEU A 278 3.57 27.27 -1.98
C LEU A 278 3.57 27.28 -0.44
N THR A 279 3.80 26.13 0.22
CA THR A 279 3.79 26.03 1.70
C THR A 279 5.05 25.41 2.30
N SER A 280 5.46 25.99 3.45
CA SER A 280 6.61 25.58 4.26
C SER A 280 6.23 24.67 5.43
N ARG A 281 7.21 23.94 5.98
CA ARG A 281 7.02 23.07 7.17
C ARG A 281 6.55 23.82 8.41
N ARG A 282 6.88 25.12 8.56
CA ARG A 282 6.46 25.97 9.69
C ARG A 282 4.94 26.24 9.65
N LEU A 283 4.40 26.59 8.48
CA LEU A 283 2.96 26.80 8.30
C LEU A 283 2.15 25.54 8.63
N MET A 284 2.70 24.36 8.33
CA MET A 284 2.07 23.10 8.68
C MET A 284 2.07 22.78 10.17
N ARG A 285 3.14 23.13 10.90
CA ARG A 285 3.17 22.97 12.36
C ARG A 285 2.09 23.84 13.01
N LEU A 286 1.95 25.09 12.58
CA LEU A 286 0.91 26.01 13.05
C LEU A 286 -0.49 25.50 12.73
N TRP A 287 -0.71 25.04 11.49
CA TRP A 287 -1.99 24.44 11.10
C TRP A 287 -2.34 23.21 11.96
N ARG A 288 -1.36 22.32 12.23
CA ARG A 288 -1.57 21.15 13.09
C ARG A 288 -1.97 21.52 14.51
N LEU A 289 -1.33 22.53 15.10
CA LEU A 289 -1.65 23.01 16.45
C LEU A 289 -3.06 23.63 16.49
N ARG A 290 -3.41 24.44 15.49
CA ARG A 290 -4.69 25.16 15.42
C ARG A 290 -5.89 24.24 15.19
N TYR A 291 -5.73 23.21 14.36
CA TYR A 291 -6.85 22.42 13.85
C TYR A 291 -6.95 21.00 14.40
N LYS A 292 -6.04 20.57 15.29
CA LYS A 292 -6.11 19.26 15.96
C LYS A 292 -7.49 19.07 16.64
N PRO A 293 -8.24 18.00 16.30
CA PRO A 293 -9.51 17.71 16.96
C PRO A 293 -9.34 17.45 18.46
N ALA A 294 -10.29 17.89 19.28
CA ALA A 294 -10.25 17.74 20.74
C ALA A 294 -10.19 16.25 21.17
N ALA A 295 -10.92 15.37 20.47
CA ALA A 295 -10.88 13.92 20.68
C ALA A 295 -9.48 13.30 20.49
N MET A 296 -8.58 13.96 19.73
CA MET A 296 -7.20 13.53 19.54
C MET A 296 -6.19 14.21 20.49
N ALA A 297 -6.65 15.17 21.31
CA ALA A 297 -5.82 15.85 22.30
C ALA A 297 -5.74 15.09 23.63
N SER A 298 -6.76 14.30 23.97
CA SER A 298 -6.84 13.52 25.22
C SER A 298 -6.01 12.21 25.21
N GLY A 299 -5.66 11.68 24.04
CA GLY A 299 -4.92 10.41 23.90
C GLY A 299 -3.43 10.43 24.26
N SER A 300 -2.87 11.57 24.71
CA SER A 300 -1.44 11.69 25.09
C SER A 300 -1.19 11.79 26.60
N ARG A 301 -2.19 11.53 27.46
CA ARG A 301 -2.04 11.55 28.94
C ARG A 301 -2.54 10.27 29.64
N GLY A 302 -2.45 9.11 28.99
CA GLY A 302 -2.97 7.85 29.54
C GLY A 302 -2.16 6.62 29.15
N ARG A 303 -0.85 6.62 29.41
CA ARG A 303 -0.03 5.39 29.46
C ARG A 303 1.16 5.60 30.39
N ALA A 304 0.86 5.95 31.63
CA ALA A 304 1.77 5.83 32.75
C ALA A 304 0.90 5.55 33.98
N SER A 305 1.14 4.39 34.60
CA SER A 305 0.58 3.87 35.86
C SER A 305 -0.48 2.77 35.77
N ARG A 306 -0.27 1.79 36.67
CA ARG A 306 -0.94 0.50 36.94
C ARG A 306 -0.34 -0.71 36.22
N SER A 307 0.22 -1.72 36.89
CA SER A 307 0.61 -1.91 38.31
C SER A 307 1.43 -3.21 38.37
N ARG A 308 2.48 -3.22 39.20
CA ARG A 308 3.01 -4.43 39.84
C ARG A 308 1.94 -5.03 40.77
N ARG A 309 2.12 -6.32 41.11
CA ARG A 309 1.33 -7.21 42.00
C ARG A 309 0.24 -7.96 41.23
N ASP A 310 0.20 -9.29 41.19
CA ASP A 310 0.85 -10.36 41.96
C ASP A 310 1.38 -11.47 41.04
#